data_AF-A0A919RMU5-F1
#
_entry.id   AF-A0A919RMU5-F1
#
_cell.length_a   1.000
_cell.length_b   1.000
_cell.length_c   1.000
_cell.angle_alpha   90.00
_cell.angle_beta   90.00
_cell.angle_gamma   90.00
#
_symmetry.space_group_name_H-M   'P 1'
#
loop_
_entity.id
_entity.type
_entity.pdbx_description
1 polymer ?
#
loop_
_entity_poly.entity_id
_entity_poly.type
_entity_poly.pdbx_seq_one_letter_code
_entity_poly.pdbx_strand_id
1 'polypeptide(L)' 'MYNTTECGWPVGQQAVPTGVYSGEGAIRRLADRHNTIVHWPESNPGSHHFLAMSDPDPLAADIADFFAKVR' A
#
# COMPACT_ATOMS: atom_id res chain seq x y z
N MET A 1 -31.70 -7.61 -2.03
CA MET A 1 -31.45 -7.25 -3.45
C MET A 1 -30.31 -6.26 -3.45
N TYR A 2 -29.21 -6.52 -4.16
CA TYR A 2 -28.16 -5.52 -4.34
C TYR A 2 -28.61 -4.50 -5.39
N ASN A 3 -28.16 -3.25 -5.21
CA ASN A 3 -28.66 -2.10 -5.95
C ASN A 3 -27.97 -1.94 -7.32
N THR A 4 -26.89 -2.68 -7.56
CA THR A 4 -26.08 -2.65 -8.79
C THR A 4 -25.31 -3.97 -8.96
N THR A 5 -25.04 -4.33 -10.22
CA THR A 5 -24.17 -5.45 -10.63
C THR A 5 -22.76 -5.01 -11.02
N GLU A 6 -22.46 -3.72 -10.95
CA GLU A 6 -21.19 -3.15 -11.36
C GLU A 6 -20.15 -3.23 -10.24
N CYS A 7 -18.88 -3.42 -10.62
CA CYS A 7 -17.75 -3.25 -9.71
C CYS A 7 -17.38 -1.77 -9.64
N GLY A 8 -17.63 -1.12 -8.50
CA GLY A 8 -17.19 0.24 -8.25
C GLY A 8 -15.69 0.28 -8.00
N TRP A 9 -14.96 1.09 -8.77
CA TRP A 9 -13.56 1.36 -8.46
C TRP A 9 -13.47 2.36 -7.31
N PRO A 10 -12.67 2.08 -6.26
CA PRO A 10 -12.39 3.07 -5.25
C PRO A 10 -11.70 4.28 -5.90
N VAL A 11 -12.23 5.47 -5.63
CA VAL A 11 -11.51 6.72 -5.88
C VAL A 11 -10.44 6.89 -4.79
N GLY A 12 -9.24 7.34 -5.18
CA GLY A 12 -8.17 7.61 -4.23
C GLY A 12 -8.57 8.68 -3.21
N GLN A 13 -7.87 8.69 -2.08
CA GLN A 13 -8.14 9.61 -0.98
C GLN A 13 -6.85 10.28 -0.48
N GLN A 14 -6.97 11.53 -0.04
CA GLN A 14 -5.87 12.33 0.50
C GLN A 14 -6.12 12.80 1.94
N ALA A 15 -7.12 12.22 2.61
CA ALA A 15 -7.52 12.63 3.95
C ALA A 15 -6.54 12.15 5.03
N VAL A 16 -5.80 11.07 4.77
CA VAL A 16 -4.81 10.51 5.71
C VAL A 16 -3.53 10.09 4.98
N PRO A 17 -2.38 10.11 5.68
CA PRO A 17 -1.14 9.54 5.14
C PRO A 17 -1.33 8.07 4.78
N THR A 18 -0.83 7.67 3.61
CA THR A 18 -0.93 6.29 3.11
C THR A 18 0.46 5.65 3.05
N GLY A 19 0.56 4.41 3.51
CA GLY A 19 1.69 3.52 3.26
C GLY A 19 1.33 2.51 2.18
N VAL A 20 2.24 2.24 1.24
CA VAL A 20 2.06 1.26 0.17
C VAL A 20 3.22 0.28 0.16
N TYR A 21 2.92 -1.01 0.28
CA TYR A 21 3.88 -2.09 0.17
C TYR A 21 3.82 -2.72 -1.22
N SER A 22 4.58 -2.19 -2.17
CA SER A 22 4.60 -2.66 -3.57
C SER A 22 6.00 -2.57 -4.19
N GLY A 23 6.26 -3.38 -5.21
CA GLY A 23 7.56 -3.43 -5.89
C GLY A 23 7.89 -2.12 -6.62
N GLU A 24 9.08 -2.03 -7.20
CA GLU A 24 9.57 -0.73 -7.70
C GLU A 24 8.71 -0.07 -8.80
N GLY A 25 8.43 1.22 -8.58
CA GLY A 25 8.42 2.28 -9.60
C GLY A 25 7.24 2.37 -10.56
N ALA A 26 6.78 1.27 -11.14
CA ALA A 26 5.87 1.34 -12.30
C ALA A 26 4.51 1.97 -11.95
N ILE A 27 3.95 1.64 -10.78
CA ILE A 27 2.62 2.12 -10.38
C ILE A 27 2.65 3.29 -9.40
N ARG A 28 3.81 3.60 -8.81
CA ARG A 28 3.94 4.67 -7.81
C ARG A 28 3.44 6.01 -8.35
N ARG A 29 3.88 6.38 -9.56
CA ARG A 29 3.40 7.60 -10.24
C ARG A 29 1.88 7.66 -10.36
N LEU A 30 1.21 6.53 -10.59
CA LEU A 30 -0.26 6.49 -10.73
C LEU A 30 -0.94 6.63 -9.37
N ALA A 31 -0.39 5.98 -8.34
CA ALA A 31 -0.91 5.99 -6.99
C ALA A 31 -0.78 7.39 -6.34
N ASP A 32 0.35 8.07 -6.55
CA ASP A 32 0.60 9.43 -6.05
C ASP A 32 -0.38 10.48 -6.61
N ARG A 33 -1.03 10.24 -7.77
CA ARG A 33 -1.99 11.19 -8.35
C ARG A 33 -3.22 11.43 -7.49
N HIS A 34 -3.61 10.45 -6.68
CA HIS A 34 -4.87 10.48 -5.94
C HIS A 34 -4.70 10.18 -4.45
N ASN A 35 -3.47 9.97 -3.96
CA ASN A 35 -3.20 9.62 -2.56
C ASN A 35 -1.96 10.36 -2.04
N THR A 36 -1.95 10.66 -0.74
CA THR A 36 -0.76 11.19 -0.05
C THR A 36 0.07 10.02 0.47
N ILE A 37 0.96 9.49 -0.38
CA ILE A 37 1.81 8.34 -0.03
C ILE A 37 3.06 8.83 0.68
N VAL A 38 3.20 8.46 1.95
CA VAL A 38 4.34 8.88 2.80
C VAL A 38 5.33 7.75 3.07
N HIS A 39 4.98 6.53 2.66
CA HIS A 39 5.81 5.36 2.87
C HIS A 39 5.68 4.38 1.70
N TRP A 40 6.82 4.06 1.12
CA TRP A 40 7.01 3.08 0.05
C TRP A 40 8.37 2.43 0.27
N PRO A 41 8.45 1.24 0.85
CA PRO A 41 9.72 0.67 1.25
C PRO A 41 10.50 0.09 0.07
N GLU A 42 11.79 0.42 0.01
CA GLU A 42 12.74 -0.16 -0.95
C GLU A 42 13.14 -1.59 -0.56
N SER A 43 12.93 -1.97 0.71
CA SER A 43 13.17 -3.32 1.23
C SER A 43 12.18 -4.37 0.71
N ASN A 44 11.17 -3.96 -0.06
CA ASN A 44 10.16 -4.87 -0.57
C ASN A 44 10.73 -5.81 -1.66
N PRO A 45 10.74 -7.15 -1.46
CA PRO A 45 11.52 -8.09 -2.28
C PRO A 45 11.00 -8.40 -3.70
N GLY A 46 9.99 -7.70 -4.23
CA GLY A 46 9.46 -7.95 -5.59
C GLY A 46 8.53 -9.17 -5.77
N SER A 47 8.56 -10.20 -4.90
CA SER A 47 7.73 -11.42 -5.02
C SER A 47 6.46 -11.39 -4.14
N HIS A 48 5.25 -11.28 -4.73
CA HIS A 48 4.09 -10.79 -3.95
C HIS A 48 2.74 -11.46 -4.27
N HIS A 49 2.23 -12.17 -3.27
CA HIS A 49 0.79 -12.24 -2.98
C HIS A 49 0.56 -12.51 -1.50
N PHE A 50 1.38 -13.37 -0.90
CA PHE A 50 1.22 -13.83 0.48
C PHE A 50 2.44 -13.50 1.34
N LEU A 51 2.87 -12.23 1.33
CA LEU A 51 4.12 -11.83 2.03
C LEU A 51 4.03 -12.00 3.55
N ALA A 52 2.84 -11.84 4.11
CA ALA A 52 2.58 -12.16 5.52
C ALA A 52 2.80 -13.65 5.86
N MET A 53 2.80 -14.53 4.86
CA MET A 53 3.08 -15.95 5.02
C MET A 53 4.52 -16.32 4.66
N SER A 54 5.10 -15.70 3.63
CA SER A 54 6.46 -16.01 3.18
C SER A 54 7.52 -15.33 4.05
N ASP A 55 7.31 -14.05 4.38
CA ASP A 55 8.30 -13.17 5.02
C ASP A 55 7.62 -12.30 6.10
N PRO A 56 7.08 -12.90 7.17
CA PRO A 56 6.31 -12.17 8.18
C PRO A 56 7.13 -11.14 8.96
N ASP A 57 8.37 -11.46 9.32
CA ASP A 57 9.20 -10.56 10.16
C ASP A 57 9.60 -9.28 9.42
N PRO A 58 10.11 -9.34 8.16
CA PRO A 58 10.35 -8.13 7.38
C PRO A 58 9.10 -7.27 7.17
N LEU A 59 7.94 -7.90 6.91
CA LEU A 59 6.67 -7.18 6.77
C LEU A 59 6.26 -6.47 8.06
N ALA A 60 6.38 -7.15 9.21
CA ALA A 60 6.02 -6.58 10.49
C ALA A 60 6.92 -5.39 10.87
N ALA A 61 8.23 -5.50 10.60
CA ALA A 61 9.18 -4.42 10.81
C ALA A 61 8.83 -3.18 9.96
N ASP A 62 8.49 -3.39 8.68
CA ASP A 62 8.12 -2.30 7.79
C ASP A 62 6.83 -1.59 8.21
N ILE A 63 5.82 -2.35 8.64
CA ILE A 63 4.59 -1.78 9.21
C ILE A 63 4.90 -0.92 10.44
N ALA A 64 5.81 -1.38 11.32
CA ALA A 64 6.24 -0.60 12.47
C ALA A 64 6.95 0.71 12.05
N ASP A 65 7.80 0.67 11.01
CA ASP A 65 8.48 1.83 10.45
C ASP A 65 7.50 2.86 9.85
N PHE A 66 6.43 2.40 9.21
CA PHE A 66 5.34 3.29 8.78
C PHE A 66 4.71 4.00 9.98
N PHE A 67 4.26 3.25 10.99
CA PHE A 67 3.58 3.82 12.14
C PHE A 67 4.48 4.71 13.00
N ALA A 68 5.79 4.51 12.98
CA ALA A 68 6.74 5.42 13.61
C ALA A 68 6.78 6.81 12.94
N LYS A 69 6.46 6.93 11.65
CA LYS A 69 6.46 8.19 10.89
C LYS A 69 5.17 9.00 11.03
N VAL A 70 4.05 8.33 11.21
CA VAL A 70 2.70 8.95 11.18
C VAL A 70 2.05 9.08 12.56
N ARG A 71 2.83 8.86 13.62
CA ARG A 71 2.37 8.89 15.02
C ARG A 71 2.19 10.30 15.56
#